data_AF-G3I371-F1
#
_entry.id   AF-G3I371-F1
#
_cell.length_a   1.000
_cell.length_b   1.000
_cell.length_c   1.000
_cell.angle_alpha   90.00
_cell.angle_beta   90.00
_cell.angle_gamma   90.00
#
_symmetry.space_group_name_H-M   'P 1'
#
loop_
_entity.id
_entity.type
_entity.pdbx_description
1 polymer ?
#
loop_
_entity_poly.entity_id
_entity_poly.type
_entity_poly.pdbx_seq_one_letter_code
_entity_poly.pdbx_strand_id
1 'polypeptide(L)'
;MSYKLDDAGEPVCSCLPVQTFLGGPTCKLLTKNAIFQSPENDGNVLVCTGDEASKSALLWNAGSGLLLQDLKTDQPVLDICPFEANQSNYLATLTEKDVHFYKWE
;
A
#
# COMPACT_ATOMS: atom_id res chain seq x y z
N MET A 1 20.65 5.05 -13.58
CA MET A 1 19.33 5.27 -14.23
C MET A 1 19.52 6.19 -15.42
N SER A 2 19.12 5.78 -16.62
CA SER A 2 19.10 6.65 -17.81
C SER A 2 17.69 7.21 -17.97
N TYR A 3 17.53 8.54 -17.90
CA TYR A 3 16.27 9.19 -18.25
C TYR A 3 16.35 9.73 -19.69
N LYS A 4 15.20 9.88 -20.34
CA LYS A 4 15.11 10.52 -21.65
C LYS A 4 14.93 12.03 -21.44
N LEU A 5 15.41 12.84 -22.37
CA LEU A 5 15.12 14.27 -22.43
C LEU A 5 14.08 14.52 -23.52
N ASP A 6 13.22 15.52 -23.34
CA ASP A 6 12.37 16.03 -24.42
C ASP A 6 13.15 16.99 -25.34
N ASP A 7 12.47 17.55 -26.33
CA ASP A 7 13.05 18.51 -27.27
C ASP A 7 13.50 19.83 -26.62
N ALA A 8 13.05 20.13 -25.40
CA ALA A 8 13.47 21.29 -24.60
C ALA A 8 14.66 20.97 -23.67
N GLY A 9 15.09 19.70 -23.60
CA GLY A 9 16.17 19.25 -22.71
C GLY A 9 15.71 18.95 -21.30
N GLU A 10 14.41 18.79 -21.05
CA GLU A 10 13.85 18.46 -19.75
C GLU A 10 13.66 16.94 -19.57
N PRO A 11 13.88 16.40 -18.36
CA PRO A 11 13.75 14.96 -18.11
C PRO A 11 12.32 14.47 -18.30
N VAL A 12 12.14 13.54 -19.23
CA VAL A 12 10.89 12.82 -19.48
C VAL A 12 10.88 11.52 -18.71
N CYS A 13 9.89 11.38 -17.83
CA CYS A 13 9.56 10.12 -17.18
C CYS A 13 8.40 9.44 -17.92
N SER A 14 8.55 8.16 -18.21
CA SER A 14 7.46 7.30 -18.69
C SER A 14 7.40 6.05 -17.83
N CYS A 15 6.21 5.67 -17.38
CA CYS A 15 5.99 4.45 -16.61
C CYS A 15 4.97 3.55 -17.31
N LEU A 16 5.13 2.25 -17.11
CA LEU A 16 4.17 1.24 -17.55
C LEU A 16 3.58 0.56 -16.30
N PRO A 17 2.29 0.21 -16.31
CA PRO A 17 1.71 -0.57 -15.22
C PRO A 17 2.42 -1.92 -15.11
N VAL A 18 2.85 -2.27 -13.90
CA VAL A 18 3.31 -3.63 -13.57
C VAL A 18 2.14 -4.45 -13.06
N GLN A 19 1.38 -3.89 -12.10
CA GLN A 19 0.14 -4.47 -11.58
C GLN A 19 -0.93 -3.38 -11.47
N THR A 20 -2.19 -3.78 -11.63
CA THR A 20 -3.36 -2.94 -11.40
C THR A 20 -4.23 -3.62 -10.34
N PHE A 21 -4.20 -3.09 -9.11
CA PHE A 21 -5.04 -3.55 -8.02
C PHE A 21 -6.37 -2.79 -8.04
N LEU A 22 -7.47 -3.51 -8.21
CA LEU A 22 -8.79 -2.90 -8.26
C LEU A 22 -9.32 -2.75 -6.83
N GLY A 23 -9.58 -1.50 -6.43
CA GLY A 23 -10.27 -1.20 -5.18
C GLY A 23 -11.79 -1.45 -5.29
N GLY A 24 -12.50 -1.19 -4.20
CA GLY A 24 -13.95 -1.30 -4.16
C GLY A 24 -14.67 -0.29 -5.06
N PRO A 25 -15.99 -0.47 -5.27
CA PRO A 25 -16.80 0.36 -6.16
C PRO A 25 -17.04 1.79 -5.63
N THR A 26 -16.57 2.11 -4.42
CA THR A 26 -16.79 3.41 -3.75
C THR A 26 -15.46 4.10 -3.48
N CYS A 27 -15.41 5.41 -3.72
CA CYS A 27 -14.24 6.25 -3.48
C CYS A 27 -14.67 7.62 -2.93
N LYS A 28 -15.49 7.63 -1.88
CA LYS A 28 -15.81 8.88 -1.14
C LYS A 28 -14.65 9.27 -0.24
N LEU A 29 -13.96 8.27 0.32
CA LEU A 29 -12.79 8.43 1.16
C LEU A 29 -11.58 7.87 0.41
N LEU A 30 -10.64 8.73 0.02
CA LEU A 30 -9.43 8.29 -0.64
C LEU A 30 -8.41 7.86 0.42
N THR A 31 -8.18 6.56 0.55
CA THR A 31 -7.14 6.03 1.43
C THR A 31 -5.77 6.47 0.93
N LYS A 32 -4.94 6.99 1.83
CA LYS A 32 -3.50 7.14 1.60
C LYS A 32 -2.84 5.77 1.75
N ASN A 33 -2.73 5.08 0.61
CA ASN A 33 -2.19 3.73 0.52
C ASN A 33 -0.69 3.68 0.81
N ALA A 34 -0.16 2.49 1.07
CA ALA A 34 1.25 2.26 1.36
C ALA A 34 1.89 1.28 0.37
N ILE A 35 3.15 1.55 0.00
CA ILE A 35 4.03 0.61 -0.69
C ILE A 35 5.35 0.56 0.09
N PHE A 36 5.79 -0.64 0.47
CA PHE A 36 6.93 -0.81 1.38
C PHE A 36 7.61 -2.16 1.17
N GLN A 37 8.85 -2.29 1.64
CA GLN A 37 9.59 -3.56 1.57
C GLN A 37 8.98 -4.59 2.53
N SER A 38 8.99 -5.86 2.12
CA SER A 38 8.57 -6.97 2.98
C SER A 38 9.44 -7.02 4.25
N PRO A 39 8.84 -7.12 5.45
CA PRO A 39 9.56 -7.37 6.69
C PRO A 39 10.45 -8.62 6.70
N GLU A 40 10.19 -9.59 5.80
CA GLU A 40 10.99 -10.82 5.67
C GLU A 40 12.37 -10.60 5.05
N ASN A 41 12.66 -9.39 4.55
CA ASN A 41 13.94 -9.01 3.92
C ASN A 41 14.36 -9.94 2.75
N ASP A 42 13.37 -10.45 2.03
CA ASP A 42 13.47 -11.35 0.87
C ASP A 42 13.52 -10.58 -0.47
N GLY A 43 13.54 -9.25 -0.41
CA GLY A 43 13.49 -8.36 -1.57
C GLY A 43 12.09 -8.15 -2.15
N ASN A 44 11.06 -8.77 -1.57
CA ASN A 44 9.68 -8.52 -1.99
C ASN A 44 9.22 -7.12 -1.57
N VAL A 45 8.31 -6.58 -2.38
CA VAL A 45 7.61 -5.33 -2.10
C VAL A 45 6.15 -5.66 -1.84
N LEU A 46 5.61 -5.06 -0.79
CA LEU A 46 4.21 -5.18 -0.41
C LEU A 46 3.49 -3.89 -0.79
N VAL A 47 2.27 -4.04 -1.29
CA VAL A 47 1.33 -2.94 -1.52
C VAL A 47 0.19 -3.14 -0.55
N CYS A 48 -0.20 -2.09 0.17
CA CYS A 48 -1.36 -2.12 1.05
C CYS A 48 -2.35 -1.03 0.63
N THR A 49 -3.57 -1.45 0.29
CA THR A 49 -4.61 -0.56 -0.24
C THR A 49 -5.85 -0.59 0.65
N GLY A 50 -6.45 0.56 0.92
CA GLY A 50 -7.78 0.60 1.54
C GLY A 50 -8.88 0.18 0.58
N ASP A 51 -9.90 -0.51 1.10
CA ASP A 51 -11.17 -0.75 0.42
C ASP A 51 -12.32 -0.22 1.28
N GLU A 52 -12.90 0.92 0.85
CA GLU A 52 -13.98 1.61 1.56
C GLU A 52 -15.24 0.73 1.67
N ALA A 53 -15.57 -0.02 0.62
CA ALA A 53 -16.82 -0.77 0.54
C ALA A 53 -16.83 -1.96 1.53
N SER A 54 -15.72 -2.68 1.61
CA SER A 54 -15.55 -3.80 2.54
C SER A 54 -14.99 -3.41 3.90
N LYS A 55 -14.62 -2.13 4.09
CA LYS A 55 -13.99 -1.58 5.30
C LYS A 55 -12.78 -2.41 5.71
N SER A 56 -11.79 -2.42 4.83
CA SER A 56 -10.59 -3.21 5.04
C SER A 56 -9.34 -2.54 4.48
N ALA A 57 -8.18 -3.02 4.91
CA ALA A 57 -6.92 -2.81 4.23
C ALA A 57 -6.47 -4.15 3.61
N LEU A 58 -6.28 -4.16 2.29
CA LEU A 58 -5.87 -5.31 1.50
C LEU A 58 -4.35 -5.26 1.33
N LEU A 59 -3.66 -6.33 1.71
CA LEU A 59 -2.20 -6.45 1.59
C LEU A 59 -1.87 -7.39 0.43
N TRP A 60 -1.05 -6.92 -0.50
CA TRP A 60 -0.72 -7.59 -1.76
C TRP A 60 0.79 -7.77 -1.90
N ASN A 61 1.21 -8.86 -2.53
CA ASN A 61 2.56 -8.98 -3.05
C ASN A 61 2.66 -8.22 -4.39
N ALA A 62 3.54 -7.22 -4.48
CA ALA A 62 3.66 -6.38 -5.67
C ALA A 62 4.20 -7.12 -6.90
N GLY A 63 5.04 -8.14 -6.68
CA GLY A 63 5.66 -8.91 -7.76
C GLY A 63 4.68 -9.87 -8.41
N SER A 64 4.00 -10.70 -7.61
CA SER A 64 3.05 -11.70 -8.11
C SER A 64 1.65 -11.14 -8.35
N GLY A 65 1.30 -10.01 -7.73
CA GLY A 65 -0.05 -9.45 -7.75
C GLY A 65 -1.05 -10.19 -6.86
N LEU A 66 -0.61 -11.16 -6.06
CA LEU A 66 -1.48 -11.96 -5.19
C LEU A 66 -1.89 -11.19 -3.94
N LEU A 67 -3.17 -11.29 -3.59
CA LEU A 67 -3.68 -10.86 -2.29
C LEU A 67 -3.13 -11.78 -1.20
N LEU A 68 -2.43 -11.21 -0.22
CA LEU A 68 -1.86 -11.93 0.91
C LEU A 68 -2.83 -11.92 2.09
N GLN A 69 -3.41 -10.76 2.42
CA GLN A 69 -4.27 -10.59 3.59
C GLN A 69 -5.36 -9.55 3.35
N ASP A 70 -6.47 -9.73 4.06
CA ASP A 70 -7.59 -8.79 4.15
C ASP A 70 -7.77 -8.40 5.62
N LEU A 71 -7.26 -7.22 5.98
CA LEU A 71 -7.26 -6.68 7.34
C LEU A 71 -8.56 -5.93 7.58
N LYS A 72 -9.54 -6.62 8.18
CA LYS A 72 -10.87 -6.06 8.45
C LYS A 72 -10.85 -4.99 9.53
N THR A 73 -11.62 -3.93 9.29
CA THR A 73 -11.85 -2.82 10.23
C THR A 73 -13.35 -2.49 10.32
N ASP A 74 -13.77 -1.83 11.38
CA ASP A 74 -15.19 -1.44 11.55
C ASP A 74 -15.58 -0.19 10.73
N GLN A 75 -14.57 0.57 10.29
CA GLN A 75 -14.68 1.83 9.57
C GLN A 75 -13.68 1.86 8.39
N PRO A 76 -13.96 2.63 7.33
CA PRO A 76 -13.03 2.81 6.22
C PRO A 76 -11.64 3.28 6.69
N VAL A 77 -10.61 2.71 6.08
CA VAL A 77 -9.21 3.07 6.35
C VAL A 77 -8.86 4.34 5.58
N LEU A 78 -8.29 5.33 6.28
CA LEU A 78 -7.92 6.64 5.76
C LEU A 78 -6.42 6.75 5.45
N ASP A 79 -5.57 6.13 6.27
CA ASP A 79 -4.11 6.11 6.08
C ASP A 79 -3.54 4.76 6.54
N ILE A 80 -2.46 4.34 5.88
CA ILE A 80 -1.76 3.08 6.16
C ILE A 80 -0.27 3.41 6.32
N CYS A 81 0.32 3.00 7.44
CA CYS A 81 1.70 3.34 7.77
C CYS A 81 2.47 2.13 8.28
N PRO A 82 3.42 1.56 7.49
CA PRO A 82 4.36 0.58 7.99
C PRO A 82 5.42 1.27 8.86
N PHE A 83 5.83 0.63 9.94
CA PHE A 83 6.89 1.14 10.81
C PHE A 83 7.60 0.02 11.55
N GLU A 84 8.83 0.30 11.99
CA GLU A 84 9.62 -0.60 12.83
C GLU A 84 9.76 -0.01 14.22
N ALA A 85 9.57 -0.84 15.24
CA ALA A 85 9.83 -0.48 16.63
C ALA A 85 10.33 -1.70 17.40
N ASN A 86 11.33 -1.52 18.26
CA ASN A 86 11.86 -2.61 19.11
C ASN A 86 12.20 -3.89 18.32
N GLN A 87 12.84 -3.75 17.15
CA GLN A 87 13.24 -4.88 16.27
C GLN A 87 12.06 -5.72 15.76
N SER A 88 10.85 -5.16 15.79
CA SER A 88 9.63 -5.77 15.24
C SER A 88 9.04 -4.85 14.19
N ASN A 89 8.50 -5.46 13.13
CA ASN A 89 7.81 -4.76 12.06
C ASN A 89 6.32 -4.70 12.37
N TYR A 90 5.72 -3.54 12.08
CA TYR A 90 4.32 -3.27 12.32
C TYR A 90 3.69 -2.58 11.13
N LEU A 91 2.36 -2.68 11.07
CA LEU A 91 1.52 -1.92 10.16
C LEU A 91 0.44 -1.21 10.98
N ALA A 92 0.33 0.11 10.84
CA ALA A 92 -0.77 0.87 11.41
C ALA A 92 -1.81 1.19 10.33
N THR A 93 -3.10 1.05 10.67
CA THR A 93 -4.22 1.53 9.84
C THR A 93 -5.05 2.53 10.63
N LEU A 94 -5.17 3.74 10.10
CA LEU A 94 -5.94 4.83 10.68
C LEU A 94 -7.36 4.83 10.09
N THR A 95 -8.38 4.91 10.95
CA THR A 95 -9.76 5.22 10.58
C THR A 95 -10.12 6.63 11.03
N GLU A 96 -11.38 7.04 10.91
CA GLU A 96 -11.83 8.33 11.42
C GLU A 96 -11.66 8.46 12.95
N LYS A 97 -11.71 7.34 13.69
CA LYS A 97 -11.76 7.34 15.16
C LYS A 97 -10.64 6.56 15.82
N ASP A 98 -10.08 5.56 15.15
CA ASP A 98 -9.21 4.58 15.77
C ASP A 98 -7.93 4.35 14.95
N VAL A 99 -6.86 3.93 15.62
CA VAL A 99 -5.65 3.42 14.98
C VAL A 99 -5.48 1.96 15.40
N HIS A 100 -5.46 1.07 14.41
CA HIS A 100 -5.19 -0.35 14.61
C HIS A 100 -3.72 -0.63 14.33
N PHE A 101 -3.08 -1.44 15.16
CA PHE A 101 -1.69 -1.87 15.00
C PHE A 101 -1.63 -3.37 14.77
N TYR A 102 -0.99 -3.77 13.68
CA TYR A 102 -0.71 -5.16 13.32
C TYR A 102 0.78 -5.39 13.46
N LYS A 103 1.18 -6.54 14.02
CA LYS A 103 2.58 -6.95 14.15
C LYS A 103 2.86 -8.05 13.14
N TRP A 104 4.03 -8.00 12.50
CA TRP A 104 4.51 -9.07 11.62
C TRP A 104 5.03 -10.24 12.45
N GLU A 105 4.55 -11.46 12.18
CA GLU A 105 4.92 -12.72 12.86
C GLU A 105 5.01 -13.90 11.88
#